data_AF-A0A9X3ETA7-F1
#
_entry.id   AF-A0A9X3ETA7-F1
#
_cell.length_a   1.000
_cell.length_b   1.000
_cell.length_c   1.000
_cell.angle_alpha   90.00
_cell.angle_beta   90.00
_cell.angle_gamma   90.00
#
_symmetry.space_group_name_H-M   'P 1'
#
loop_
_entity.id
_entity.type
_entity.pdbx_description
1 polymer ?
#
loop_
_entity_poly.entity_id
_entity_poly.type
_entity_poly.pdbx_seq_one_letter_code
_entity_poly.pdbx_strand_id
1 'polypeptide(L)' 'MAPEDAWVKQILSVVAYGPMHKESLLTAYAALDPAVKADTILVITVTDGDDAFIYN' A
#
# COMPACT_ATOMS: atom_id res chain seq x y z
N MET A 1 -26.41 5.58 3.10
CA MET A 1 -25.59 4.47 3.63
C MET A 1 -26.03 4.23 5.04
N ALA A 2 -26.24 2.98 5.43
CA ALA A 2 -26.47 2.67 6.84
C ALA A 2 -25.16 2.90 7.61
N PRO A 3 -25.20 3.20 8.92
CA PRO A 3 -23.99 3.40 9.72
C PRO A 3 -22.96 2.25 9.60
N GLU A 4 -23.44 1.02 9.43
CA GLU A 4 -22.65 -0.19 9.21
C GLU A 4 -21.91 -0.24 7.87
N ASP A 5 -22.35 0.52 6.87
CA ASP A 5 -21.71 0.59 5.54
C ASP A 5 -20.61 1.64 5.47
N ALA A 6 -20.39 2.42 6.55
CA ALA A 6 -19.41 3.49 6.55
C ALA A 6 -17.97 2.93 6.46
N TRP A 7 -17.27 3.26 5.37
CA TRP A 7 -15.85 2.94 5.24
C TRP A 7 -15.02 3.85 6.15
N VAL A 8 -14.37 3.27 7.16
CA VAL A 8 -13.54 3.98 8.15
C VAL A 8 -12.05 3.74 8.00
N LYS A 9 -11.65 2.88 7.06
CA LYS A 9 -10.25 2.49 6.84
C LYS A 9 -9.54 3.43 5.85
N GLN A 10 -8.23 3.48 5.89
CA GLN A 10 -7.38 4.18 4.92
C GLN A 10 -6.69 3.14 4.03
N ILE A 11 -6.40 3.50 2.77
CA ILE A 11 -5.61 2.66 1.87
C ILE A 11 -4.29 3.38 1.60
N LEU A 12 -3.19 2.74 1.99
CA LEU A 12 -1.85 3.12 1.56
C LEU A 12 -1.46 2.22 0.40
N SER A 13 -1.49 2.77 -0.82
CA SER A 13 -1.07 2.07 -2.03
C SER A 13 0.36 2.47 -2.40
N VAL A 14 1.23 1.47 -2.58
CA VAL A 14 2.65 1.66 -2.90
C VAL A 14 2.99 0.82 -4.12
N VAL A 15 3.64 1.43 -5.11
CA VAL A 15 4.23 0.71 -6.25
C VAL A 15 5.70 0.49 -5.95
N ALA A 16 6.14 -0.76 -5.94
CA ALA A 16 7.49 -1.18 -5.62
C ALA A 16 8.16 -1.79 -6.86
N TYR A 17 9.40 -1.36 -7.14
CA TYR A 17 10.19 -1.91 -8.24
C TYR A 17 10.88 -3.21 -7.81
N GLY A 18 10.42 -4.33 -8.35
CA GLY A 18 10.94 -5.67 -8.08
C GLY A 18 10.72 -6.19 -6.65
N PRO A 19 10.91 -7.49 -6.42
CA PRO A 19 10.60 -8.13 -5.13
C PRO A 19 11.45 -7.63 -3.95
N MET A 20 12.66 -7.13 -4.20
CA MET A 20 13.57 -6.67 -3.14
C MET A 20 13.03 -5.46 -2.37
N HIS A 21 12.26 -4.58 -3.02
CA HIS A 21 11.69 -3.40 -2.36
C HIS A 21 10.44 -3.71 -1.54
N LYS A 22 9.75 -4.82 -1.81
CA LYS A 22 8.66 -5.31 -0.97
C LYS A 22 9.14 -5.56 0.47
N GLU A 23 10.26 -6.25 0.64
CA GLU A 23 10.79 -6.60 1.97
C GLU A 23 11.22 -5.35 2.76
N SER A 24 11.83 -4.36 2.08
CA SER A 24 12.15 -3.07 2.69
C SER A 24 10.90 -2.33 3.15
N LEU A 25 9.82 -2.33 2.35
CA LEU A 25 8.54 -1.71 2.71
C LEU A 25 7.88 -2.40 3.90
N LEU A 26 7.88 -3.74 3.95
CA LEU A 26 7.34 -4.49 5.08
C LEU A 26 8.12 -4.22 6.36
N THR A 27 9.45 -4.15 6.27
CA THR A 27 10.32 -3.80 7.41
C THR A 27 10.00 -2.41 7.94
N ALA A 28 9.90 -1.42 7.04
CA ALA A 28 9.55 -0.05 7.41
C ALA A 28 8.15 0.04 8.03
N TYR A 29 7.16 -0.65 7.44
CA TYR A 29 5.79 -0.69 7.95
C TYR A 29 5.71 -1.34 9.33
N ALA A 30 6.47 -2.41 9.57
CA ALA A 30 6.54 -3.06 10.88
C ALA A 30 7.04 -2.10 11.98
N ALA A 31 7.99 -1.21 11.64
CA ALA A 31 8.57 -0.23 12.54
C ALA A 31 7.65 0.98 12.87
N LEU A 32 6.56 1.17 12.11
CA LEU A 32 5.60 2.24 12.41
C LEU A 32 4.83 1.96 13.71
N ASP A 33 4.44 3.05 14.38
CA ASP A 33 3.56 3.02 15.54
C ASP A 33 2.25 2.25 15.21
N PRO A 34 1.80 1.30 16.05
CA PRO A 34 0.53 0.60 15.86
C PRO A 34 -0.66 1.51 15.62
N ALA A 35 -0.70 2.71 16.22
CA ALA A 35 -1.78 3.69 16.02
C ALA A 35 -1.92 4.12 14.56
N VAL A 36 -0.81 4.19 13.82
CA VAL A 36 -0.80 4.56 12.38
C VAL A 36 -1.33 3.41 11.50
N LYS A 37 -1.25 2.17 12.01
CA LYS A 37 -1.61 0.95 11.27
C LYS A 37 -3.03 0.46 11.57
N ALA A 38 -3.64 0.88 12.68
CA ALA A 38 -4.90 0.36 13.19
C ALA A 38 -6.07 0.44 12.17
N ASP A 39 -6.07 1.49 11.36
CA ASP A 39 -7.09 1.72 10.33
C ASP A 39 -6.54 1.68 8.91
N THR A 40 -5.29 1.29 8.71
CA THR A 40 -4.63 1.35 7.39
C THR A 40 -4.51 -0.03 6.76
N ILE A 41 -4.98 -0.14 5.51
CA ILE A 41 -4.73 -1.27 4.62
C ILE A 41 -3.54 -0.92 3.74
N LEU A 42 -2.47 -1.69 3.86
CA LEU A 42 -1.29 -1.57 3.00
C LEU A 42 -1.46 -2.44 1.75
N VAL A 43 -1.41 -1.81 0.58
CA VAL A 43 -1.44 -2.48 -0.73
C VAL A 43 -0.11 -2.20 -1.44
N ILE A 44 0.71 -3.23 -1.60
CA ILE A 44 1.98 -3.13 -2.34
C ILE A 44 1.81 -3.81 -3.70
N THR A 45 1.91 -3.02 -4.76
CA THR A 45 1.99 -3.53 -6.14
C THR A 45 3.47 -3.65 -6.50
N VAL A 46 3.94 -4.88 -6.70
CA VAL A 46 5.31 -5.13 -7.19
C VAL A 46 5.26 -5.22 -8.72
N THR A 47 6.10 -4.42 -9.37
CA THR A 47 6.24 -4.40 -10.84
C THR A 47 7.73 -4.40 -11.19
N ASP A 48 8.08 -4.95 -12.35
CA ASP A 48 9.43 -4.83 -12.93
C ASP A 48 9.58 -3.56 -13.78
N GLY A 49 8.60 -2.65 -13.73
CA GLY A 49 8.67 -1.31 -14.32
C GLY A 49 8.73 -1.29 -15.85
N ASP A 50 8.42 -2.39 -16.52
CA ASP A 50 8.27 -2.49 -17.98
C ASP A 50 6.90 -1.95 -18.42
N ASP A 51 6.52 -0.80 -17.86
CA ASP A 51 5.24 -0.16 -18.07
C ASP A 51 5.35 0.85 -19.22
N ALA A 52 4.69 0.56 -20.34
CA ALA A 52 4.61 1.48 -21.47
C ALA A 52 3.53 2.56 -21.23
N PHE A 53 3.84 3.82 -21.57
CA PHE A 53 2.83 4.89 -21.53
C PHE A 53 1.75 4.65 -22.60
N ILE A 54 0.48 4.63 -22.17
CA ILE A 54 -0.68 4.39 -23.07
C ILE A 54 -1.08 5.67 -23.83
N TYR A 55 -0.70 6.86 -23.33
CA TYR A 55 -1.00 8.14 -23.97
C TYR A 55 0.24 9.03 -24.05
N ASN A 56 0.40 9.71 -25.19
CA ASN A 56 1.46 10.67 -25.48
C ASN A 56 0.88 11.90 -26.19
#